data_AF-A0A967LN91-F1
#
_entry.id   AF-A0A967LN91-F1
#
_cell.length_a   1.000
_cell.length_b   1.000
_cell.length_c   1.000
_cell.angle_alpha   90.00
_cell.angle_beta   90.00
_cell.angle_gamma   90.00
#
_symmetry.space_group_name_H-M   'P 1'
#
loop_
_entity.id
_entity.type
_entity.pdbx_description
1 polymer ?
#
loop_
_entity_poly.entity_id
_entity_poly.type
_entity_poly.pdbx_seq_one_letter_code
_entity_poly.pdbx_strand_id
1 'polypeptide(L)'
;MIRDGSLVIVLAEREEQAVAAAERLAGSARWEPVAIDDAGDPDRWLRSRPAEPYVAAEPTAGVETADGGRRLSATYTRPYHSHGPMAPSCAVARFADGRL
;
A
#
# COMPACT_ATOMS: atom_id res chain seq x y z
N MET A 1 -5.01 -1.75 -0.21
CA MET A 1 -5.88 -2.93 -0.31
C MET A 1 -7.08 -2.69 0.58
N ILE A 2 -8.30 -2.71 0.03
CA ILE A 2 -9.54 -2.69 0.84
C ILE A 2 -9.79 -4.13 1.29
N ARG A 3 -10.19 -4.33 2.55
CA ARG A 3 -10.63 -5.63 3.06
C ARG A 3 -12.16 -5.67 3.03
N ASP A 4 -12.71 -6.86 2.85
CA ASP A 4 -14.16 -7.02 2.95
C ASP A 4 -14.63 -6.60 4.36
N GLY A 5 -15.75 -5.87 4.42
CA GLY A 5 -16.23 -5.25 5.66
C GLY A 5 -15.44 -4.03 6.17
N SER A 6 -14.38 -3.58 5.48
CA SER A 6 -13.59 -2.40 5.88
C SER A 6 -13.92 -1.13 5.07
N LEU A 7 -15.04 -1.14 4.33
CA LEU A 7 -15.45 -0.03 3.48
C LEU A 7 -16.97 0.14 3.55
N VAL A 8 -17.41 1.38 3.74
CA VAL A 8 -18.82 1.77 3.56
C VAL A 8 -18.87 2.96 2.60
N ILE A 9 -19.84 2.93 1.69
CA ILE A 9 -20.02 3.94 0.64
C ILE A 9 -21.38 4.62 0.85
N VAL A 10 -21.40 5.95 0.70
CA VAL A 10 -22.61 6.75 0.70
C VAL A 10 -22.94 7.16 -0.73
N LEU A 11 -24.19 6.95 -1.14
CA LEU A 11 -24.73 7.45 -2.41
C LEU A 11 -25.75 8.54 -2.12
N ALA A 12 -25.64 9.66 -2.82
CA ALA A 12 -26.58 10.78 -2.73
C ALA A 12 -26.71 11.47 -4.09
N GLU A 13 -27.76 12.29 -4.25
CA GLU A 13 -27.99 13.05 -5.49
C GLU A 13 -26.98 14.19 -5.66
N ARG A 14 -26.48 14.73 -4.54
CA ARG A 14 -25.51 15.84 -4.51
C ARG A 14 -24.32 15.56 -3.60
N GLU A 15 -23.21 16.22 -3.90
CA GLU A 15 -21.94 16.03 -3.20
C GLU A 15 -22.03 16.37 -1.72
N GLU A 16 -22.53 17.55 -1.36
CA GLU A 16 -22.60 17.97 0.05
C GLU A 16 -23.57 17.13 0.89
N GLN A 17 -24.58 16.50 0.28
CA GLN A 17 -25.40 15.48 0.95
C GLN A 17 -24.57 14.22 1.24
N ALA A 18 -23.79 13.74 0.26
CA ALA A 18 -22.94 12.57 0.42
C ALA A 18 -21.88 12.80 1.53
N VAL A 19 -21.25 13.97 1.53
CA VAL A 19 -20.26 14.36 2.55
C VAL A 19 -20.91 14.40 3.94
N ALA A 20 -22.02 15.12 4.11
CA ALA A 20 -22.69 15.23 5.42
C ALA A 20 -23.17 13.87 5.96
N ALA A 21 -23.67 12.99 5.09
CA ALA A 21 -24.07 11.64 5.48
C ALA A 21 -22.86 10.76 5.83
N ALA A 22 -21.76 10.87 5.08
CA ALA A 22 -20.52 10.13 5.37
C ALA A 22 -19.92 10.54 6.73
N GLU A 23 -19.91 11.83 7.06
CA GLU A 23 -19.45 12.33 8.36
C GLU A 23 -20.30 11.79 9.53
N ARG A 24 -21.64 11.82 9.38
CA ARG A 24 -22.56 11.25 10.39
C ARG A 24 -22.36 9.74 10.57
N LEU A 25 -22.17 9.02 9.46
CA LEU A 25 -21.89 7.59 9.49
C LEU A 25 -20.55 7.31 10.18
N ALA A 26 -19.50 8.07 9.86
CA ALA A 26 -18.19 7.91 10.49
C ALA A 26 -18.24 8.06 12.01
N GLY A 27 -19.08 8.96 12.53
CA GLY A 27 -19.26 9.16 13.98
C GLY A 27 -20.05 8.05 14.71
N SER A 28 -20.79 7.22 13.98
CA SER A 28 -21.67 6.18 14.57
C SER A 28 -21.29 4.75 14.19
N ALA A 29 -20.46 4.58 13.15
CA ALA A 29 -19.98 3.29 12.69
C ALA A 29 -19.14 2.60 13.78
N ARG A 30 -19.38 1.30 13.93
CA ARG A 30 -18.57 0.43 14.80
C ARG A 30 -17.77 -0.51 13.91
N TRP A 31 -16.46 -0.51 14.11
CA TRP A 31 -15.53 -1.33 13.35
C TRP A 31 -14.92 -2.38 14.26
N GLU A 32 -14.77 -3.59 13.76
CA GLU A 32 -13.99 -4.61 14.45
C GLU A 32 -12.50 -4.30 14.29
N PRO A 33 -11.75 -4.14 15.39
CA PRO A 33 -10.33 -3.84 15.31
C PRO A 33 -9.61 -5.05 14.72
N VAL A 34 -8.85 -4.82 13.65
CA VAL A 34 -7.98 -5.84 13.08
C VAL A 34 -6.57 -5.63 13.60
N ALA A 35 -5.94 -6.70 14.08
CA ALA A 35 -4.54 -6.67 14.47
C ALA A 35 -3.68 -6.27 13.25
N ILE A 36 -2.93 -5.18 13.40
CA ILE A 36 -1.89 -4.79 12.44
C ILE A 36 -0.58 -5.31 13.03
N ASP A 37 0.05 -6.24 12.32
CA ASP A 37 1.26 -6.95 12.73
C ASP A 37 2.56 -6.12 12.53
N ASP A 38 2.44 -4.81 12.30
CA ASP A 38 3.48 -3.98 11.67
C ASP A 38 3.85 -2.70 12.44
N ALA A 39 3.38 -2.54 13.68
CA ALA A 39 3.44 -1.22 14.34
C ALA A 39 4.84 -0.76 14.82
N GLY A 40 5.87 -1.61 14.80
CA GLY A 40 7.17 -1.29 15.42
C GLY A 40 8.42 -1.48 14.57
N ASP A 41 8.40 -2.34 13.55
CA ASP A 41 9.60 -2.69 12.76
C ASP A 41 9.22 -3.15 11.33
N PRO A 42 8.98 -2.19 10.41
CA PRO A 42 8.51 -2.50 9.06
C PRO A 42 9.56 -3.22 8.20
N ASP A 43 10.87 -3.03 8.45
CA ASP A 43 11.92 -3.75 7.71
C ASP A 43 11.88 -5.24 8.04
N ARG A 44 11.83 -5.58 9.34
CA ARG A 44 11.70 -6.96 9.79
C ARG A 44 10.44 -7.61 9.24
N TRP A 45 9.29 -6.92 9.35
CA TRP A 45 8.02 -7.42 8.86
C TRP A 45 8.08 -7.72 7.36
N LEU A 46 8.55 -6.77 6.55
CA LEU A 46 8.62 -6.92 5.10
C LEU A 46 9.52 -8.08 4.68
N ARG A 47 10.68 -8.25 5.33
CA ARG A 47 11.62 -9.36 5.06
C ARG A 47 11.08 -10.74 5.43
N SER A 48 10.13 -10.81 6.37
CA SER A 48 9.51 -12.07 6.79
C SER A 48 8.42 -12.57 5.86
N ARG A 49 7.95 -11.72 4.93
CA ARG A 49 6.91 -12.08 3.97
C ARG A 49 7.47 -12.98 2.88
N PRO A 50 6.65 -13.89 2.31
CA PRO A 50 7.01 -14.61 1.10
C PRO A 50 7.43 -13.62 0.01
N ALA A 51 8.58 -13.86 -0.59
CA ALA A 51 9.12 -13.05 -1.68
C ALA A 51 9.49 -13.96 -2.85
N GLU A 52 9.34 -13.44 -4.06
CA GLU A 52 9.86 -14.04 -5.28
C GLU A 52 11.18 -13.33 -5.62
N PRO A 53 12.34 -13.89 -5.22
CA PRO A 53 13.62 -13.20 -5.41
C PRO A 53 13.98 -13.15 -6.89
N TYR A 54 14.32 -11.95 -7.37
CA TYR A 54 14.93 -11.75 -8.68
C TYR A 54 16.45 -11.65 -8.53
N VAL A 55 17.17 -12.61 -9.11
CA VAL A 55 18.64 -12.56 -9.18
C VAL A 55 19.03 -11.70 -10.38
N ALA A 56 19.47 -10.47 -10.11
CA ALA A 56 19.82 -9.51 -11.16
C ALA A 56 21.14 -9.82 -11.89
N ALA A 57 22.04 -10.54 -11.23
CA ALA A 57 23.28 -11.05 -11.82
C ALA A 57 23.76 -12.26 -11.01
N GLU A 58 24.13 -13.33 -11.69
CA GLU A 58 24.89 -14.41 -11.07
C GLU A 58 26.36 -13.98 -10.97
N PRO A 59 27.07 -14.32 -9.88
CA PRO A 59 28.50 -14.08 -9.81
C PRO A 59 29.18 -14.81 -10.97
N THR A 60 29.85 -14.08 -11.87
CA THR A 60 30.78 -14.71 -12.80
C THR A 60 31.88 -15.38 -11.98
N ALA A 61 32.04 -16.69 -12.16
CA ALA A 61 33.17 -17.41 -11.58
C ALA A 61 34.47 -16.71 -12.03
N GLY A 62 35.19 -16.11 -11.08
CA GLY A 62 36.48 -15.45 -11.34
C GLY A 62 36.55 -13.94 -11.09
N VAL A 63 35.50 -13.27 -10.61
CA VAL A 63 35.70 -11.96 -9.95
C VAL A 63 36.21 -12.22 -8.54
N GLU A 64 37.48 -12.59 -8.45
CA GLU A 64 38.20 -12.47 -7.18
C GLU A 64 38.15 -11.00 -6.79
N THR A 65 37.60 -10.71 -5.61
CA THR A 65 37.84 -9.42 -4.97
C THR A 65 39.34 -9.23 -4.95
N ALA A 66 39.85 -8.27 -5.72
CA ALA A 66 41.29 -8.04 -5.86
C ALA A 66 41.96 -8.14 -4.48
N ASP A 67 42.95 -9.02 -4.37
CA ASP A 67 43.67 -9.26 -3.12
C ASP A 67 44.13 -7.92 -2.52
N GLY A 68 43.69 -7.62 -1.30
CA GLY A 68 43.96 -6.35 -0.59
C GLY A 68 42.85 -5.29 -0.64
N GLY A 69 41.70 -5.56 -1.26
CA GLY A 69 40.54 -4.67 -1.25
C GLY A 69 39.80 -4.64 0.11
N ARG A 70 39.28 -3.47 0.50
CA ARG A 70 38.39 -3.34 1.69
C ARG A 70 36.97 -3.76 1.34
N ARG A 71 36.43 -4.75 2.05
CA ARG A 71 35.00 -5.11 2.00
C ARG A 71 34.20 -4.21 2.94
N LEU A 72 33.16 -3.58 2.43
CA LEU A 72 32.18 -2.82 3.22
C LEU A 72 30.85 -3.56 3.20
N SER A 73 30.17 -3.57 4.35
CA SER A 73 28.82 -4.13 4.50
C SER A 73 27.94 -3.07 5.14
N ALA A 74 26.76 -2.85 4.57
CA ALA A 74 25.79 -1.90 5.08
C ALA A 74 24.38 -2.41 4.77
N THR A 75 23.43 -2.10 5.65
CA THR A 75 22.01 -2.35 5.46
C THR A 75 21.33 -1.04 5.10
N TYR A 76 20.53 -1.04 4.04
CA TYR A 76 19.75 0.11 3.60
C TYR A 76 18.26 -0.25 3.68
N THR A 77 17.49 0.65 4.29
CA THR A 77 16.03 0.52 4.41
C THR A 77 15.37 1.73 3.75
N ARG A 78 14.10 1.59 3.37
CA ARG A 78 13.30 2.68 2.83
C ARG A 78 11.95 2.67 3.55
N PRO A 79 11.48 3.82 4.08
CA PRO A 79 10.16 3.89 4.65
C PRO A 79 9.09 3.76 3.56
N TYR A 80 7.86 3.50 3.97
CA TYR A 80 6.71 3.55 3.07
C TYR A 80 6.54 4.98 2.53
N HIS A 81 6.34 5.08 1.22
CA HIS A 81 6.05 6.34 0.54
C HIS A 81 4.67 6.30 -0.09
N SER A 82 3.93 7.39 0.06
CA SER A 82 2.71 7.61 -0.71
C SER A 82 3.07 8.17 -2.10
N HIS A 83 2.24 7.90 -3.10
CA HIS A 83 2.41 8.43 -4.45
C HIS A 83 2.29 9.97 -4.51
N GLY A 84 1.53 10.58 -3.59
CA GLY A 84 1.35 12.03 -3.52
C GLY A 84 0.82 12.70 -4.80
N PRO A 85 -0.22 12.16 -5.48
CA PRO A 85 -0.79 12.84 -6.63
C PRO A 85 -1.42 14.18 -6.23
N MET A 86 -1.28 15.21 -7.07
CA MET A 86 -1.91 16.51 -6.83
C MET A 86 -3.43 16.48 -7.01
N ALA A 87 -3.92 15.62 -7.91
CA ALA A 87 -5.34 15.42 -8.15
C ALA A 87 -5.85 14.20 -7.37
N PRO A 88 -7.05 14.28 -6.77
CA PRO A 88 -7.66 13.14 -6.11
C PRO A 88 -8.08 12.07 -7.13
N SER A 89 -8.14 10.82 -6.69
CA SER A 89 -8.77 9.75 -7.45
C SER A 89 -10.27 10.05 -7.61
N CYS A 90 -10.75 10.14 -8.84
CA CYS A 90 -12.15 10.40 -9.18
C CYS A 90 -12.55 9.55 -10.39
N ALA A 91 -13.80 9.10 -10.43
CA ALA A 91 -14.38 8.37 -11.55
C ALA A 91 -15.84 8.77 -11.74
N VAL A 92 -16.32 8.69 -12.99
CA VAL A 92 -17.73 8.86 -13.36
C VAL A 92 -18.16 7.61 -14.10
N ALA A 93 -19.28 7.02 -13.69
CA ALA A 93 -19.85 5.86 -14.33
C ALA A 93 -21.23 6.21 -14.91
N ARG A 94 -21.55 5.72 -16.11
CA ARG A 94 -22.84 5.97 -16.77
C ARG A 94 -23.41 4.66 -17.28
N PHE A 95 -24.46 4.19 -16.63
CA PHE A 95 -25.22 3.05 -17.15
C PHE A 95 -26.24 3.51 -18.19
N ALA A 96 -26.11 3.05 -19.44
CA ALA A 96 -27.04 3.32 -20.54
C ALA A 96 -27.09 2.13 -21.51
N ASP A 97 -28.27 1.86 -22.10
CA ASP A 97 -28.48 0.79 -23.09
C ASP A 97 -27.99 -0.60 -22.63
N GLY A 98 -28.16 -0.89 -21.34
CA GLY A 98 -27.74 -2.16 -20.73
C GLY A 98 -26.23 -2.31 -20.54
N ARG A 99 -25.46 -1.21 -20.62
CA ARG A 99 -24.01 -1.17 -20.46
C ARG A 99 -23.58 -0.08 -19.49
N LEU A 100 -22.48 -0.33 -18.77
CA LEU A 100 -21.82 0.63 -17.87
C LEU A 100 -20.69 1.37 -18.59
#